data_AF-A0A7Y5F485-F1
#
_entry.id   AF-A0A7Y5F485-F1
#
_cell.length_a   1.000
_cell.length_b   1.000
_cell.length_c   1.000
_cell.angle_alpha   90.00
_cell.angle_beta   90.00
_cell.angle_gamma   90.00
#
_symmetry.space_group_name_H-M   'P 1'
#
loop_
_entity.id
_entity.type
_entity.pdbx_description
1 polymer ?
#
loop_
_entity_poly.entity_id
_entity_poly.type
_entity_poly.pdbx_seq_one_letter_code
_entity_poly.pdbx_strand_id
1 'polypeptide(L)'
;MDKFMDAAGVDKVYGNPVEKDRTVVIPAAEVVTSLGFGMGGSSKGEGGGGGGGYSVSRPVAVVIVTENGVRVEPVVDVTKVALAMFTAVGFMLSVLAKMKKGA
;
A
#
# COMPACT_ATOMS: atom_id res chain seq x y z
N MET A 1 -14.43 -11.02 -11.55
CA MET A 1 -14.58 -9.60 -11.17
C MET A 1 -15.00 -9.46 -9.71
N ASP A 2 -15.88 -10.33 -9.23
CA ASP A 2 -16.46 -10.24 -7.87
C ASP A 2 -15.43 -10.29 -6.74
N LYS A 3 -14.41 -11.15 -6.83
CA LYS A 3 -13.30 -11.19 -5.85
C LYS A 3 -12.51 -9.87 -5.76
N PHE A 4 -12.43 -9.12 -6.85
CA PHE A 4 -11.71 -7.85 -6.89
C PHE A 4 -12.56 -6.71 -6.34
N MET A 5 -13.87 -6.75 -6.57
CA MET A 5 -14.82 -5.79 -6.01
C MET A 5 -15.02 -6.02 -4.50
N ASP A 6 -15.00 -7.27 -4.06
CA ASP A 6 -15.03 -7.63 -2.63
C ASP A 6 -13.82 -7.07 -1.87
N ALA A 7 -12.66 -6.97 -2.52
CA ALA A 7 -11.46 -6.42 -1.90
C ALA A 7 -11.52 -4.90 -1.65
N ALA A 8 -12.51 -4.18 -2.19
CA ALA A 8 -12.68 -2.73 -2.04
C ALA A 8 -13.67 -2.34 -0.92
N GLY A 9 -14.15 -3.30 -0.13
CA GLY A 9 -15.09 -3.06 0.96
C GLY A 9 -14.47 -2.33 2.16
N VAL A 10 -15.29 -1.53 2.87
CA VAL A 10 -14.88 -0.83 4.10
C VAL A 10 -14.50 -1.82 5.20
N ASP A 11 -15.14 -2.99 5.23
CA ASP A 11 -14.79 -4.13 6.09
C ASP A 11 -13.40 -4.71 5.82
N LYS A 12 -12.80 -4.40 4.66
CA LYS A 12 -11.41 -4.75 4.37
C LYS A 12 -10.42 -3.73 4.94
N VAL A 13 -10.87 -2.50 5.17
CA VAL A 13 -10.05 -1.38 5.64
C VAL A 13 -10.04 -1.31 7.17
N TYR A 14 -11.14 -1.65 7.83
CA TYR A 14 -11.24 -1.67 9.29
C TYR A 14 -11.35 -3.09 9.82
N GLY A 15 -10.47 -3.44 10.75
CA GLY A 15 -10.53 -4.70 11.48
C GLY A 15 -11.62 -4.69 12.55
N ASN A 16 -11.94 -5.88 13.06
CA ASN A 16 -12.86 -6.03 14.19
C ASN A 16 -12.36 -5.22 15.40
N PRO A 17 -13.24 -4.44 16.06
CA PRO A 17 -12.89 -3.75 17.27
C PRO A 17 -12.41 -4.72 18.36
N VAL A 18 -11.34 -4.33 19.05
CA VAL A 18 -10.84 -5.03 20.24
C VAL A 18 -11.16 -4.15 21.44
N GLU A 19 -11.99 -4.67 22.33
CA GLU A 19 -12.41 -3.96 23.54
C GLU A 19 -11.61 -4.44 24.75
N LYS A 20 -11.11 -3.48 25.53
CA LYS A 20 -10.51 -3.75 26.83
C LYS A 20 -10.83 -2.61 27.78
N ASP A 21 -11.44 -2.95 28.91
CA ASP A 21 -11.92 -2.00 29.91
C ASP A 21 -12.89 -0.97 29.28
N ARG A 22 -12.50 0.32 29.25
CA ARG A 22 -13.26 1.41 28.61
C ARG A 22 -12.57 1.95 27.35
N THR A 23 -11.73 1.12 26.73
CA THR A 23 -11.00 1.46 25.51
C THR A 23 -11.42 0.52 24.40
N VAL A 24 -11.80 1.10 23.26
CA VAL A 24 -12.03 0.36 22.02
C VAL A 24 -10.90 0.67 21.05
N VAL A 25 -10.30 -0.37 20.50
CA VAL A 25 -9.20 -0.29 19.55
C VAL A 25 -9.68 -0.82 18.21
N ILE A 26 -9.67 0.03 17.17
CA ILE A 26 -10.11 -0.33 15.82
C ILE A 26 -8.89 -0.28 14.89
N PRO A 27 -8.37 -1.44 14.45
CA PRO A 27 -7.27 -1.49 13.49
C PRO A 27 -7.70 -0.95 12.12
N ALA A 28 -6.85 -0.16 11.49
CA ALA A 28 -7.06 0.34 10.12
C ALA A 28 -5.90 -0.07 9.21
N ALA A 29 -6.23 -0.57 8.02
CA ALA A 29 -5.30 -1.04 7.02
C ALA A 29 -5.58 -0.42 5.65
N GLU A 30 -4.51 -0.21 4.89
CA GLU A 30 -4.60 0.05 3.45
C GLU A 30 -4.70 -1.28 2.72
N VAL A 31 -5.67 -1.40 1.82
CA VAL A 31 -5.83 -2.53 0.92
C VAL A 31 -5.72 -2.03 -0.50
N VAL A 32 -4.69 -2.47 -1.21
CA VAL A 32 -4.49 -2.13 -2.62
C VAL A 32 -4.67 -3.39 -3.43
N THR A 33 -5.63 -3.33 -4.35
CA THR A 33 -5.88 -4.40 -5.30
C THR A 33 -5.71 -3.83 -6.70
N SER A 34 -4.85 -4.45 -7.50
CA SER A 34 -4.59 -4.02 -8.88
C SER A 34 -4.81 -5.17 -9.85
N LEU A 35 -5.29 -4.81 -11.03
CA LEU A 35 -5.49 -5.71 -12.15
C LEU A 35 -4.51 -5.29 -13.25
N GLY A 36 -3.57 -6.17 -13.59
CA GLY A 36 -2.76 -6.04 -14.78
C GLY A 36 -3.47 -6.67 -15.97
N PHE A 37 -3.59 -5.92 -17.06
CA PHE A 37 -3.98 -6.49 -18.35
C PHE A 37 -2.69 -6.90 -19.10
N GLY A 38 -2.44 -8.20 -19.19
CA GLY A 38 -1.35 -8.74 -19.99
C GLY A 38 -1.80 -8.80 -21.45
N MET A 39 -1.17 -8.01 -22.33
CA MET A 39 -1.33 -8.19 -23.77
C MET A 39 -0.27 -9.20 -24.23
N GLY A 40 -0.59 -10.50 -24.17
CA GLY A 40 0.28 -11.51 -24.77
C GLY A 40 0.18 -11.48 -26.29
N GLY A 41 1.20 -10.96 -26.96
CA GLY A 41 1.32 -11.03 -28.41
C GLY A 41 2.04 -12.31 -28.83
N SER A 42 1.33 -13.29 -29.38
CA SER A 42 1.93 -14.38 -30.15
C SER A 42 1.82 -14.06 -31.65
N SER A 43 2.94 -13.78 -32.31
CA SER A 43 3.04 -13.98 -33.76
C SER A 43 3.22 -15.48 -33.99
N LYS A 44 2.22 -16.11 -34.61
CA LYS A 44 1.98 -17.57 -34.75
C LYS A 44 1.46 -18.27 -33.48
N GLY A 45 0.15 -18.53 -33.50
CA GLY A 45 -0.49 -19.72 -32.92
C GLY A 45 -0.21 -20.04 -31.45
N GLU A 46 -1.24 -19.83 -30.63
CA GLU A 46 -1.38 -20.28 -29.23
C GLU A 46 -0.63 -19.47 -28.15
N GLY A 47 -1.37 -19.14 -27.08
CA GLY A 47 -0.88 -18.50 -25.86
C GLY A 47 -1.24 -17.04 -25.67
N GLY A 48 -2.49 -16.75 -25.28
CA GLY A 48 -2.87 -15.44 -24.74
C GLY A 48 -2.20 -15.21 -23.38
N GLY A 49 -1.44 -14.12 -23.26
CA GLY A 49 -0.78 -13.74 -22.01
C GLY A 49 -1.82 -13.41 -20.93
N GLY A 50 -1.83 -14.18 -19.85
CA GLY A 50 -2.69 -13.92 -18.70
C GLY A 50 -2.30 -12.62 -18.00
N GLY A 51 -3.24 -11.69 -17.88
CA GLY A 51 -3.10 -10.52 -17.02
C GLY A 51 -3.01 -10.93 -15.56
N GLY A 52 -1.89 -10.63 -14.92
CA GLY A 52 -1.69 -10.87 -13.48
C GLY A 52 -2.34 -9.74 -12.67
N GLY A 53 -3.10 -10.09 -11.64
CA GLY A 53 -3.53 -9.16 -10.59
C GLY A 53 -2.76 -9.42 -9.30
N TYR A 54 -2.56 -8.38 -8.49
CA TYR A 54 -2.03 -8.53 -7.14
C TYR A 54 -2.84 -7.72 -6.14
N SER A 55 -2.95 -8.26 -4.93
CA SER A 55 -3.53 -7.58 -3.78
C SER A 55 -2.50 -7.54 -2.66
N VAL A 56 -2.34 -6.38 -2.05
CA VAL A 56 -1.46 -6.17 -0.90
C VAL A 56 -2.22 -5.41 0.18
N SER A 57 -1.95 -5.73 1.44
CA SER A 57 -2.52 -5.01 2.58
C SER A 57 -1.45 -4.69 3.61
N ARG A 58 -1.56 -3.53 4.26
CA ARG A 58 -0.67 -3.14 5.37
C ARG A 58 -1.40 -2.32 6.42
N PRO A 59 -1.03 -2.42 7.70
CA PRO A 59 -1.56 -1.53 8.73
C PRO A 59 -1.12 -0.08 8.47
N VAL A 60 -2.02 0.87 8.69
CA VAL A 60 -1.74 2.31 8.53
C VAL A 60 -2.04 3.11 9.78
N ALA A 61 -3.01 2.69 10.58
CA ALA A 61 -3.35 3.36 11.82
C ALA A 61 -4.11 2.43 12.78
N VAL A 62 -4.24 2.90 14.01
CA VAL A 62 -5.12 2.34 15.02
C VAL A 62 -6.00 3.46 15.56
N VAL A 63 -7.32 3.34 15.43
CA VAL A 63 -8.26 4.27 16.03
C VAL A 63 -8.51 3.83 17.47
N ILE A 64 -8.31 4.74 18.42
CA ILE A 64 -8.47 4.48 19.84
C ILE A 64 -9.60 5.37 20.35
N VAL A 65 -10.65 4.72 20.82
CA VAL A 65 -11.83 5.38 21.42
C VAL A 65 -11.79 5.15 22.92
N THR A 66 -11.83 6.23 23.68
CA THR A 66 -11.91 6.23 25.15
C THR A 66 -12.98 7.19 25.64
N GLU A 67 -13.25 7.22 26.95
CA GLU A 67 -14.14 8.22 27.57
C GLU A 67 -13.71 9.67 27.31
N ASN A 68 -12.42 9.90 27.06
CA ASN A 68 -11.85 11.22 26.82
C ASN A 68 -11.95 11.65 25.34
N GLY A 69 -12.40 10.76 24.45
CA GLY A 69 -12.58 11.03 23.02
C GLY A 69 -11.90 10.02 22.10
N VAL A 70 -11.72 10.42 20.84
CA VAL A 70 -11.19 9.58 19.76
C VAL A 70 -9.83 10.11 19.31
N ARG A 71 -8.84 9.23 19.19
CA ARG A 71 -7.54 9.55 18.57
C ARG A 71 -7.15 8.50 17.54
N VAL A 72 -6.33 8.90 16.58
CA VAL A 72 -5.81 8.03 15.52
C VAL A 72 -4.30 7.94 15.69
N GLU A 73 -3.80 6.76 16.03
CA GLU A 73 -2.36 6.48 16.17
C GLU A 73 -1.83 5.89 14.85
N PRO A 74 -1.01 6.62 14.08
CA PRO A 74 -0.49 6.13 12.81
C PRO A 74 0.58 5.05 13.02
N VAL A 75 0.60 4.04 12.15
CA VAL A 75 1.65 3.02 12.10
C VAL A 75 2.71 3.45 11.10
N VAL A 76 3.80 4.03 11.60
CA VAL A 76 4.90 4.55 10.77
C VAL A 76 6.02 3.53 10.63
N ASP A 77 6.34 3.17 9.38
CA ASP A 77 7.48 2.32 9.04
C ASP A 77 8.73 3.20 8.84
N VAL A 78 9.50 3.36 9.92
CA VAL A 78 10.73 4.16 9.94
C VAL A 78 11.75 3.64 8.93
N THR A 79 11.82 2.32 8.73
CA THR A 79 12.73 1.69 7.77
C THR A 79 12.36 2.06 6.34
N LYS A 80 11.07 2.03 5.98
CA LYS A 80 10.61 2.52 4.65
C LYS A 80 10.90 4.00 4.45
N VAL A 81 10.67 4.84 5.45
CA VAL A 81 10.96 6.27 5.35
C VAL A 81 12.46 6.50 5.12
N ALA A 82 13.32 5.82 5.89
CA ALA A 82 14.76 5.92 5.72
C ALA A 82 15.22 5.43 4.34
N LEU A 83 14.74 4.27 3.87
CA LEU A 83 15.05 3.74 2.55
C LEU A 83 14.59 4.66 1.42
N ALA A 84 13.38 5.23 1.52
CA ALA A 84 12.86 6.19 0.56
C ALA A 84 13.74 7.45 0.51
N MET A 85 14.15 7.97 1.66
CA MET A 85 15.07 9.10 1.76
C MET A 85 16.42 8.80 1.11
N PHE A 86 17.06 7.68 1.46
CA PHE A 86 18.36 7.31 0.88
C PHE A 86 18.27 7.11 -0.64
N THR A 87 17.21 6.46 -1.12
CA THR A 87 16.98 6.25 -2.56
C THR A 87 16.79 7.58 -3.29
N ALA A 88 15.94 8.46 -2.76
CA ALA A 88 15.67 9.77 -3.35
C ALA A 88 16.93 10.64 -3.41
N VAL A 89 17.69 10.70 -2.32
CA VAL A 89 18.96 11.45 -2.25
C VAL A 89 19.99 10.87 -3.23
N GLY A 90 20.19 9.55 -3.22
CA GLY A 90 21.13 8.89 -4.13
C GLY A 90 20.78 9.11 -5.61
N PHE A 91 19.48 9.04 -5.95
CA PHE A 91 18.99 9.33 -7.30
C PHE A 91 19.24 10.79 -7.69
N MET A 92 18.89 11.74 -6.80
CA MET A 92 19.06 13.17 -7.06
C MET A 92 20.54 13.53 -7.27
N LEU A 93 21.44 13.00 -6.45
CA LEU A 93 22.89 13.17 -6.62
C LEU A 93 23.38 12.60 -7.96
N SER A 94 22.86 11.44 -8.37
CA SER A 94 23.21 10.80 -9.63
C SER A 94 22.78 11.64 -10.84
N VAL A 95 21.58 12.21 -10.79
CA VAL A 95 21.04 13.11 -11.83
C VAL A 95 21.86 14.40 -11.90
N LEU A 96 22.13 15.04 -10.77
CA LEU A 96 22.94 16.27 -10.70
C LEU A 96 24.36 16.05 -11.23
N ALA A 97 24.99 14.93 -10.87
CA ALA A 97 26.33 14.57 -11.36
C ALA A 97 26.34 14.35 -12.89
N LYS A 98 25.27 13.81 -13.47
CA LYS A 98 25.12 13.68 -14.93
C LYS A 98 24.97 15.04 -15.60
N MET A 99 24.12 15.93 -15.07
CA MET A 99 23.92 17.27 -15.64
C MET A 99 25.21 18.09 -15.63
N LYS A 100 25.99 18.00 -14.56
CA LYS A 100 27.27 18.72 -14.42
C LYS A 100 28.39 18.18 -15.33
N LYS A 101 28.24 16.97 -15.89
CA LYS A 101 29.17 16.40 -16.88
C LYS A 101 28.75 16.66 -18.33
N GLY A 102 27.49 17.07 -18.56
CA GLY A 102 26.96 17.41 -19.88
C GLY A 102 26.91 18.92 -20.17
N ALA A 103 27.26 19.75 -19.19
CA ALA A 103 27.47 21.19 -19.31
C ALA A 103 28.96 21.49 -19.24
#